data_AF-A0AAD6PLN0-F1
#
_entry.id   AF-A0AAD6PLN0-F1
#
_cell.length_a   1.000
_cell.length_b   1.000
_cell.length_c   1.000
_cell.angle_alpha   90.00
_cell.angle_beta   90.00
_cell.angle_gamma   90.00
#
_symmetry.space_group_name_H-M   'P 1'
#
loop_
_entity.id
_entity.type
_entity.pdbx_description
1 polymer ?
#
loop_
_entity_poly.entity_id
_entity_poly.type
_entity_poly.pdbx_seq_one_letter_code
_entity_poly.pdbx_strand_id
1 'polypeptide(L)'
;MKEHKTPPHMEALKHEELNKFQHTRELLTEIDSTSHSVNSKVKKAIEQVAVSKGLLRELRSSLGVAVEDTEMFDDEVKVNLSTSDFTPILEFSQVLMDFKRKVEKKLVLNIVRMEEAIHYLNPLVELVTLQRREDLLYKKAFLRRCENLKRAETEVDLLGDQVDVLLCLLDKIYRTLLHYTPALQQYSEVSDILKMIEEELIGAARASGK
;
A
#
# COMPACT_ATOMS: atom_id res chain seq x y z
N MET A 1 -28.30 5.02 -20.44
CA MET A 1 -27.04 5.12 -19.65
C MET A 1 -27.35 5.89 -18.38
N LYS A 2 -27.50 5.22 -17.24
CA LYS A 2 -27.64 5.89 -15.94
C LYS A 2 -26.25 6.05 -15.34
N GLU A 3 -25.79 7.30 -15.21
CA GLU A 3 -24.59 7.62 -14.45
C GLU A 3 -24.77 7.17 -13.00
N HIS A 4 -23.94 6.22 -12.56
CA HIS A 4 -23.80 5.91 -11.15
C HIS A 4 -23.05 7.06 -10.49
N LYS A 5 -23.82 8.00 -9.91
CA LYS A 5 -23.29 9.05 -9.06
C LYS A 5 -22.83 8.42 -7.75
N THR A 6 -21.52 8.47 -7.50
CA THR A 6 -20.89 7.96 -6.28
C THR A 6 -21.50 8.65 -5.06
N PRO A 7 -21.79 7.93 -3.94
CA PRO A 7 -22.34 8.56 -2.75
C PRO A 7 -21.38 9.60 -2.15
N PRO A 8 -21.84 10.79 -1.72
CA PRO A 8 -20.99 11.89 -1.26
C PRO A 8 -20.10 11.54 -0.05
N HIS A 9 -20.52 10.59 0.78
CA HIS A 9 -19.73 10.07 1.91
C HIS A 9 -18.50 9.26 1.48
N MET A 10 -18.58 8.55 0.34
CA MET A 10 -17.46 7.81 -0.24
C MET A 10 -16.46 8.74 -0.94
N GLU A 11 -16.90 9.90 -1.42
CA GLU A 11 -16.03 10.91 -2.03
C GLU A 11 -15.26 11.70 -0.96
N ALA A 12 -15.91 12.07 0.15
CA ALA A 12 -15.25 12.77 1.26
C ALA A 12 -14.15 11.92 1.92
N LEU A 13 -14.41 10.62 2.15
CA LEU A 13 -13.43 9.69 2.72
C LEU A 13 -12.22 9.50 1.79
N LYS A 14 -12.47 9.33 0.48
CA LYS A 14 -11.41 9.25 -0.54
C LYS A 14 -10.57 10.53 -0.60
N HIS A 15 -11.21 11.69 -0.47
CA HIS A 15 -10.51 12.97 -0.53
C HIS A 15 -9.60 13.20 0.68
N GLU A 16 -10.02 12.72 1.86
CA GLU A 16 -9.21 12.77 3.09
C GLU A 16 -8.03 11.79 3.04
N GLU A 17 -8.25 10.56 2.57
CA GLU A 17 -7.17 9.57 2.36
C GLU A 17 -6.16 10.05 1.31
N LEU A 18 -6.64 10.62 0.20
CA LEU A 18 -5.78 11.18 -0.86
C LEU A 18 -4.93 12.34 -0.32
N ASN A 19 -5.50 13.23 0.49
CA ASN A 19 -4.77 14.33 1.12
C ASN A 19 -3.70 13.82 2.10
N LYS A 20 -4.01 12.80 2.91
CA LYS A 20 -3.03 12.18 3.82
C LYS A 20 -1.88 11.53 3.06
N PHE A 21 -2.18 10.83 1.96
CA PHE A 21 -1.17 10.21 1.09
C PHE A 21 -0.29 11.25 0.38
N GLN A 22 -0.89 12.37 -0.05
CA GLN A 22 -0.17 13.47 -0.67
C GLN A 22 0.78 14.15 0.33
N HIS A 23 0.32 14.39 1.56
CA HIS A 23 1.16 14.98 2.61
C HIS A 23 2.34 14.08 3.00
N THR A 24 2.11 12.77 3.14
CA THR A 24 3.20 11.82 3.40
C THR A 24 4.20 11.74 2.24
N ARG A 25 3.72 11.81 1.00
CA ARG A 25 4.59 11.86 -0.18
C ARG A 25 5.48 13.10 -0.21
N GLU A 26 4.93 14.26 0.12
CA GLU A 26 5.66 15.53 0.20
C GLU A 26 6.77 15.48 1.27
N LEU A 27 6.45 14.98 2.47
CA LEU A 27 7.44 14.79 3.54
C LEU A 27 8.57 13.83 3.11
N LEU A 28 8.24 12.74 2.40
CA LEU A 28 9.24 11.78 1.93
C LEU A 28 10.19 12.42 0.89
N THR A 29 9.65 13.21 -0.03
CA THR A 29 10.48 13.92 -1.02
C THR A 29 11.39 14.97 -0.39
N GLU A 30 10.93 15.64 0.68
CA GLU A 30 11.73 16.60 1.44
C GLU A 30 12.90 15.89 2.14
N ILE A 31 12.64 14.76 2.81
CA ILE A 31 13.67 13.93 3.45
C ILE A 31 14.72 13.47 2.43
N ASP A 32 14.29 12.96 1.28
CA ASP A 32 15.20 12.49 0.23
C ASP A 32 16.10 13.62 -0.30
N SER A 33 15.52 14.78 -0.57
CA SER A 33 16.28 15.95 -1.03
C SER A 33 17.29 16.44 0.02
N THR A 34 16.91 16.41 1.29
CA THR A 34 17.76 16.80 2.42
C THR A 34 18.92 15.82 2.57
N SER A 35 18.65 14.52 2.45
CA SER A 35 19.65 13.45 2.49
C SER A 35 20.68 13.59 1.36
N HIS A 36 20.21 13.84 0.13
CA HIS A 36 21.10 14.08 -1.02
C HIS A 36 21.99 15.32 -0.81
N SER A 37 21.41 16.41 -0.30
CA SER A 37 22.15 17.64 0.02
C SER A 37 23.23 17.40 1.08
N VAL A 38 22.89 16.70 2.17
CA VAL A 38 23.85 16.34 3.23
C VAL A 38 24.97 15.48 2.66
N ASN A 39 24.66 14.44 1.88
CA ASN A 39 25.65 13.56 1.29
C ASN A 39 26.63 14.31 0.38
N SER A 40 26.12 15.22 -0.47
CA SER A 40 26.95 16.03 -1.35
C SER A 40 27.92 16.96 -0.58
N LYS A 41 27.46 17.53 0.54
CA LYS A 41 28.27 18.40 1.40
C LYS A 41 29.34 17.60 2.15
N VAL A 42 28.99 16.42 2.66
CA VAL A 42 29.94 15.51 3.33
C VAL A 42 31.03 15.06 2.37
N LYS A 43 30.66 14.67 1.15
CA LYS A 43 31.63 14.28 0.12
C LYS A 43 32.64 15.38 -0.18
N LYS A 44 32.18 16.62 -0.42
CA LYS A 44 33.05 17.78 -0.65
C LYS A 44 33.98 18.05 0.55
N ALA A 45 33.47 17.91 1.77
CA ALA A 45 34.26 18.10 2.97
C ALA A 45 35.37 17.05 3.11
N ILE A 46 35.09 15.77 2.79
CA ILE A 46 36.08 14.70 2.77
C ILE A 46 37.18 14.97 1.73
N GLU A 47 36.80 15.42 0.53
CA GLU A 47 37.75 15.78 -0.52
C GLU A 47 38.67 16.93 -0.07
N GLN A 48 38.12 17.97 0.57
CA GLN A 48 38.90 19.07 1.13
C GLN A 48 39.87 18.61 2.23
N VAL A 49 39.44 17.70 3.11
CA VAL A 49 40.32 17.11 4.15
C VAL A 49 41.47 16.33 3.52
N ALA A 50 41.19 15.55 2.46
CA ALA A 50 42.22 14.80 1.75
C ALA A 50 43.28 15.73 1.12
N VAL A 51 42.84 16.83 0.49
CA VAL A 51 43.74 17.86 -0.07
C VAL A 51 44.58 18.50 1.03
N SER A 52 43.96 18.94 2.13
CA SER A 52 44.67 19.55 3.27
C SER A 52 45.68 18.58 3.90
N LYS A 53 45.34 17.29 4.01
CA LYS A 53 46.26 16.24 4.49
C LYS A 53 47.47 16.08 3.56
N GLY A 54 47.26 16.17 2.25
CA GLY A 54 48.34 16.14 1.25
C GLY A 54 49.30 17.31 1.39
N LEU A 55 48.78 18.54 1.49
CA LEU A 55 49.58 19.75 1.68
C LEU A 55 50.39 19.72 2.98
N LEU A 56 49.79 19.21 4.07
CA LEU A 56 50.51 19.01 5.33
C LEU A 56 51.66 18.02 5.21
N ARG A 57 51.48 16.94 4.43
CA ARG A 57 52.57 15.97 4.19
C ARG A 57 53.72 16.62 3.44
N GLU A 58 53.43 17.46 2.45
CA GLU A 58 54.44 18.19 1.67
C GLU A 58 55.18 19.21 2.54
N LEU A 59 54.45 20.00 3.32
CA LEU A 59 55.02 20.95 4.29
C LEU A 59 55.93 20.23 5.30
N ARG A 60 55.47 19.11 5.85
CA ARG A 60 56.26 18.24 6.75
C ARG A 60 57.56 17.80 6.09
N SER A 61 57.51 17.35 4.83
CA SER A 61 58.70 16.95 4.07
C SER A 61 59.66 18.12 3.84
N SER A 62 59.15 19.33 3.61
CA SER A 62 59.97 20.54 3.47
C SER A 62 60.68 20.96 4.76
N LEU A 63 60.13 20.61 5.93
CA LEU A 63 60.67 20.96 7.25
C LEU A 63 61.66 19.91 7.82
N GLY A 64 61.82 18.75 7.18
CA GLY A 64 62.74 17.70 7.64
C GLY A 64 62.32 16.97 8.92
N VAL A 65 61.05 17.11 9.36
CA VAL A 65 60.53 16.47 10.58
C VAL A 65 60.10 15.03 10.26
N ALA A 66 60.96 14.06 10.57
CA ALA A 66 60.63 12.65 10.51
C ALA A 66 59.92 12.21 11.80
N VAL A 67 58.60 12.07 11.75
CA VAL A 67 57.83 11.32 12.76
C VAL A 67 57.09 10.21 12.00
N GLU A 68 57.24 8.98 12.48
CA GLU A 68 56.59 7.79 11.93
C GLU A 68 55.07 7.99 11.83
N ASP A 69 54.47 7.42 10.78
CA ASP A 69 53.02 7.43 10.56
C ASP A 69 52.33 6.57 11.65
N THR A 70 52.21 7.10 12.88
CA THR A 70 51.47 6.44 13.95
C THR A 70 49.99 6.77 13.83
N GLU A 71 49.20 5.77 13.46
CA GLU A 71 47.74 5.79 13.52
C GLU A 71 47.24 5.76 14.97
N MET A 72 47.52 6.78 15.79
CA MET A 72 46.76 7.12 17.00
C MET A 72 47.22 8.51 17.48
N PHE A 73 46.34 9.50 17.37
CA PHE A 73 46.48 10.75 18.13
C PHE A 73 45.17 10.99 18.86
N ASP A 74 45.02 10.30 19.98
CA ASP A 74 44.15 10.73 21.09
C ASP A 74 44.96 11.34 22.23
N ASP A 75 46.30 11.26 22.19
CA ASP A 75 47.15 11.97 23.13
C ASP A 75 47.64 13.29 22.55
N GLU A 76 47.44 14.34 23.34
CA GLU A 76 47.99 15.67 23.22
C GLU A 76 49.49 15.59 22.92
N VAL A 77 49.86 15.69 21.64
CA VAL A 77 51.26 15.81 21.22
C VAL A 77 51.74 17.19 21.66
N LYS A 78 52.20 17.27 22.90
CA LYS A 78 52.86 18.45 23.43
C LYS A 78 54.26 18.55 22.84
N VAL A 79 54.34 18.98 21.58
CA VAL A 79 55.61 19.38 20.96
C VAL A 79 56.01 20.71 21.60
N ASN A 80 56.95 20.66 22.54
CA ASN A 80 57.60 21.88 23.05
C ASN A 80 58.55 22.43 21.98
N LEU A 81 57.98 23.12 20.97
CA LEU A 81 58.72 23.88 19.98
C LEU A 81 58.64 25.36 20.37
N SER A 82 59.67 25.85 21.06
CA SER A 82 59.86 27.28 21.27
C SER A 82 60.44 27.86 19.98
N THR A 83 59.65 28.57 19.18
CA THR A 83 60.10 29.58 18.19
C THR A 83 58.91 30.15 17.41
N SER A 84 58.94 31.47 17.20
CA SER A 84 57.93 32.30 16.52
C SER A 84 57.56 31.86 15.08
N ASP A 85 58.31 30.94 14.47
CA ASP A 85 58.23 30.61 13.05
C ASP A 85 57.28 29.43 12.73
N PHE A 86 56.84 28.66 13.74
CA PHE A 86 55.96 27.49 13.55
C PHE A 86 54.50 27.71 13.99
N THR A 87 54.18 28.92 14.46
CA THR A 87 52.83 29.34 14.89
C THR A 87 51.74 29.04 13.85
N PRO A 88 51.94 29.28 12.54
CA PRO A 88 50.90 29.00 11.53
C PRO A 88 50.55 27.52 11.40
N ILE A 89 51.51 26.62 11.63
CA ILE A 89 51.31 25.16 11.54
C ILE A 89 50.51 24.67 12.74
N LEU A 90 50.82 25.18 13.93
CA LEU A 90 50.09 24.84 15.14
C LEU A 90 48.64 25.35 15.09
N GLU A 91 48.43 26.58 14.60
CA GLU A 91 47.10 27.14 14.36
C GLU A 91 46.31 26.31 13.33
N PHE A 92 46.93 25.91 12.23
CA PHE A 92 46.27 25.07 11.22
C PHE A 92 45.90 23.68 11.76
N SER A 93 46.78 23.06 12.55
CA SER A 93 46.51 21.79 13.23
C SER A 93 45.29 21.90 14.16
N GLN A 94 45.20 23.00 14.92
CA GLN A 94 44.07 23.28 15.79
C GLN A 94 42.76 23.41 15.00
N VAL A 95 42.77 24.14 13.89
CA VAL A 95 41.60 24.27 13.00
C VAL A 95 41.13 22.92 12.46
N LEU A 96 42.05 22.03 12.09
CA LEU A 96 41.71 20.68 11.64
C LEU A 96 41.10 19.82 12.75
N MET A 97 41.64 19.93 13.98
CA MET A 97 41.09 19.21 15.14
C MET A 97 39.68 19.69 15.50
N ASP A 98 39.45 21.01 15.47
CA ASP A 98 38.13 21.59 15.72
C ASP A 98 37.13 21.21 14.61
N PHE A 99 37.60 21.17 13.36
CA PHE A 99 36.82 20.68 12.24
C PHE A 99 36.44 19.20 12.41
N LYS A 100 37.40 18.33 12.72
CA LYS A 100 37.18 16.89 12.97
C LYS A 100 36.11 16.71 14.05
N ARG A 101 36.28 17.37 15.20
CA ARG A 101 35.33 17.30 16.33
C ARG A 101 33.92 17.74 15.93
N LYS A 102 33.82 18.83 15.16
CA LYS A 102 32.52 19.36 14.71
C LYS A 102 31.82 18.42 13.74
N VAL A 103 32.56 17.80 12.82
CA VAL A 103 32.02 16.80 11.89
C VAL A 103 31.55 15.57 12.65
N GLU A 104 32.37 15.04 13.55
CA GLU A 104 32.06 13.86 14.34
C GLU A 104 30.80 14.06 15.17
N LYS A 105 30.73 15.16 15.94
CA LYS A 105 29.54 15.48 16.75
C LYS A 105 28.27 15.60 15.91
N LYS A 106 28.38 16.20 14.71
CA LYS A 106 27.24 16.35 13.80
C LYS A 106 26.82 15.02 13.17
N LEU A 107 27.78 14.14 12.87
CA LEU A 107 27.49 12.82 12.32
C LEU A 107 26.78 11.95 13.35
N VAL A 108 27.27 11.93 14.60
CA VAL A 108 26.62 11.20 15.70
C VAL A 108 25.19 11.69 15.91
N LEU A 109 24.96 13.01 15.95
CA LEU A 109 23.61 13.56 16.08
C LEU A 109 22.70 13.16 14.91
N ASN A 110 23.22 13.14 13.69
CA ASN A 110 22.45 12.72 12.53
C ASN A 110 22.10 11.23 12.56
N ILE A 111 23.00 10.37 13.04
CA ILE A 111 22.73 8.93 13.22
C ILE A 111 21.57 8.74 14.19
N VAL A 112 21.62 9.37 15.38
CA VAL A 112 20.53 9.27 16.37
C VAL A 112 19.20 9.73 15.80
N ARG A 113 19.17 10.86 15.07
CA ARG A 113 17.95 11.35 14.43
C ARG A 113 17.41 10.40 13.36
N MET A 114 18.30 9.69 12.66
CA MET A 114 17.92 8.70 11.64
C MET A 114 17.37 7.43 12.29
N GLU A 115 17.95 6.98 13.40
CA GLU A 115 17.43 5.87 14.20
C GLU A 115 16.04 6.18 14.77
N GLU A 116 15.83 7.39 15.29
CA GLU A 116 14.51 7.88 15.72
C GLU A 116 13.51 7.89 14.56
N ALA A 117 13.90 8.41 13.39
CA ALA A 117 13.03 8.41 12.21
C ALA A 117 12.64 6.99 11.79
N ILE A 118 13.58 6.04 11.78
CA ILE A 118 13.30 4.62 11.50
C ILE A 118 12.33 4.05 12.54
N HIS A 119 12.51 4.37 13.83
CA HIS A 119 11.62 3.92 14.89
C HIS A 119 10.17 4.36 14.65
N TYR A 120 9.95 5.61 14.20
CA TYR A 120 8.60 6.10 13.87
C TYR A 120 8.05 5.54 12.55
N LEU A 121 8.89 5.20 11.58
CA LEU A 121 8.45 4.67 10.29
C LEU A 121 8.05 3.19 10.35
N ASN A 122 8.68 2.39 11.22
CA ASN A 122 8.42 0.94 11.30
C ASN A 122 6.95 0.58 11.59
N PRO A 123 6.26 1.20 12.58
CA PRO A 123 4.84 0.96 12.81
C PRO A 123 3.94 1.32 11.62
N LEU A 124 4.31 2.35 10.85
CA LEU A 124 3.56 2.73 9.64
C LEU A 124 3.69 1.67 8.56
N VAL A 125 4.86 1.04 8.40
CA VAL A 125 5.05 -0.08 7.48
C VAL A 125 4.14 -1.24 7.88
N GLU A 126 4.12 -1.62 9.16
CA GLU A 126 3.24 -2.67 9.66
C GLU A 126 1.77 -2.35 9.42
N LEU A 127 1.34 -1.12 9.72
CA LEU A 127 -0.04 -0.67 9.49
C LEU A 127 -0.43 -0.75 8.02
N VAL A 128 0.43 -0.30 7.10
CA VAL A 128 0.20 -0.39 5.65
C VAL A 128 0.13 -1.85 5.19
N THR A 129 0.96 -2.74 5.75
CA THR A 129 0.89 -4.17 5.41
C THR A 129 -0.40 -4.83 5.92
N LEU A 130 -0.86 -4.48 7.12
CA LEU A 130 -2.13 -4.94 7.68
C LEU A 130 -3.30 -4.48 6.82
N GLN A 131 -3.35 -3.19 6.48
CA GLN A 131 -4.40 -2.62 5.63
C GLN A 131 -4.47 -3.34 4.28
N ARG A 132 -3.33 -3.53 3.61
CA ARG A 132 -3.28 -4.26 2.32
C ARG A 132 -3.81 -5.69 2.45
N ARG A 133 -3.55 -6.36 3.58
CA ARG A 133 -4.04 -7.72 3.82
C ARG A 133 -5.56 -7.73 3.98
N GLU A 134 -6.12 -6.79 4.75
CA GLU A 134 -7.58 -6.66 4.92
C GLU A 134 -8.28 -6.34 3.60
N ASP A 135 -7.75 -5.39 2.82
CA ASP A 135 -8.28 -5.03 1.50
C ASP A 135 -8.32 -6.24 0.55
N LEU A 136 -7.26 -7.06 0.54
CA LEU A 136 -7.20 -8.29 -0.26
C LEU A 136 -8.23 -9.33 0.20
N LEU A 137 -8.43 -9.49 1.51
CA LEU A 137 -9.43 -10.41 2.05
C LEU A 137 -10.85 -9.96 1.67
N TYR A 138 -11.13 -8.67 1.82
CA TYR A 138 -12.42 -8.10 1.42
C TYR A 138 -12.67 -8.28 -0.08
N LYS A 139 -11.69 -7.94 -0.92
CA LYS A 139 -11.78 -8.11 -2.38
C LYS A 139 -12.05 -9.56 -2.76
N LYS A 140 -11.35 -10.52 -2.15
CA LYS A 140 -11.55 -11.96 -2.40
C LYS A 140 -12.95 -12.40 -1.98
N ALA A 141 -13.41 -11.99 -0.80
CA ALA A 141 -14.75 -12.32 -0.31
C ALA A 141 -15.85 -11.73 -1.20
N PHE A 142 -15.67 -10.48 -1.65
CA PHE A 142 -16.58 -9.80 -2.57
C PHE A 142 -16.69 -10.54 -3.90
N LEU A 143 -15.57 -10.86 -4.55
CA LEU A 143 -15.57 -11.60 -5.82
C LEU A 143 -16.28 -12.95 -5.69
N ARG A 144 -16.00 -13.70 -4.62
CA ARG A 144 -16.68 -14.98 -4.36
C ARG A 144 -18.19 -14.82 -4.19
N ARG A 145 -18.65 -13.75 -3.54
CA ARG A 145 -20.09 -13.45 -3.42
C ARG A 145 -20.71 -13.14 -4.77
N CYS A 146 -20.02 -12.38 -5.63
CA CYS A 146 -20.49 -12.11 -6.99
C CYS A 146 -20.60 -13.38 -7.83
N GLU A 147 -19.60 -14.27 -7.77
CA GLU A 147 -19.62 -15.56 -8.47
C GLU A 147 -20.76 -16.46 -7.97
N ASN A 148 -20.93 -16.57 -6.66
CA ASN A 148 -22.02 -17.35 -6.07
C ASN A 148 -23.39 -16.80 -6.48
N LEU A 149 -23.55 -15.47 -6.47
CA LEU A 149 -24.80 -14.83 -6.87
C LEU A 149 -25.08 -15.07 -8.35
N LYS A 150 -24.07 -14.97 -9.22
CA LYS A 150 -24.22 -15.23 -10.65
C LYS A 150 -24.61 -16.68 -10.92
N ARG A 151 -24.01 -17.62 -10.18
CA ARG A 151 -24.40 -19.03 -10.27
C ARG A 151 -25.84 -19.24 -9.82
N ALA A 152 -26.25 -18.64 -8.71
CA ALA A 152 -27.62 -18.74 -8.21
C ALA A 152 -28.64 -18.14 -9.20
N GLU A 153 -28.33 -16.99 -9.80
CA GLU A 153 -29.16 -16.37 -10.84
C GLU A 153 -29.34 -17.33 -12.03
N THR A 154 -28.25 -17.87 -12.57
CA THR A 154 -28.31 -18.83 -13.68
C THR A 154 -29.04 -20.13 -13.35
N GLU A 155 -28.94 -20.61 -12.10
CA GLU A 155 -29.71 -21.78 -11.65
C GLU A 155 -31.21 -21.46 -11.56
N VAL A 156 -31.58 -20.30 -11.03
CA VAL A 156 -32.98 -19.84 -10.98
C VAL A 156 -33.54 -19.63 -12.38
N ASP A 157 -32.78 -19.05 -13.31
CA ASP A 157 -33.18 -18.89 -14.70
C ASP A 157 -33.46 -20.26 -15.36
N LEU A 158 -32.54 -21.22 -15.21
CA LEU A 158 -32.69 -22.56 -15.77
C LEU A 158 -33.91 -23.30 -15.18
N LEU A 159 -34.13 -23.19 -13.87
CA LEU A 159 -35.30 -23.78 -13.23
C LEU A 159 -36.58 -23.08 -13.67
N GLY A 160 -36.56 -21.77 -13.85
CA GLY A 160 -37.66 -20.99 -14.43
C GLY A 160 -38.06 -21.52 -15.80
N ASP A 161 -37.10 -21.66 -16.71
CA ASP A 161 -37.33 -22.24 -18.04
C ASP A 161 -37.94 -23.65 -17.97
N GLN A 162 -37.45 -24.49 -17.07
CA GLN A 162 -37.99 -25.85 -16.89
C GLN A 162 -39.42 -25.84 -16.36
N VAL A 163 -39.73 -24.98 -15.40
CA VAL A 163 -41.09 -24.81 -14.86
C VAL A 163 -42.03 -24.32 -15.95
N ASP A 164 -41.62 -23.36 -16.77
CA ASP A 164 -42.42 -22.85 -17.89
C ASP A 164 -42.74 -23.94 -18.93
N VAL A 165 -41.77 -24.79 -19.26
CA VAL A 165 -41.98 -25.96 -20.14
C VAL A 165 -43.00 -26.93 -19.54
N LEU A 166 -42.89 -27.23 -18.24
CA LEU A 166 -43.82 -28.12 -17.55
C LEU A 166 -45.23 -27.55 -17.46
N LEU A 167 -45.37 -26.25 -17.17
CA LEU A 167 -46.65 -25.55 -17.15
C LEU A 167 -47.31 -25.56 -18.53
N CYS A 168 -46.54 -25.36 -19.60
CA CYS A 168 -47.04 -25.45 -20.97
C CYS A 168 -47.53 -26.86 -21.30
N LEU A 169 -46.82 -27.90 -20.85
CA LEU A 169 -47.27 -29.29 -21.01
C LEU A 169 -48.56 -29.56 -20.21
N LEU A 170 -48.63 -29.07 -18.97
CA LEU A 170 -49.78 -29.23 -18.10
C LEU A 170 -51.04 -28.55 -18.66
N ASP A 171 -50.92 -27.34 -19.22
CA ASP A 171 -52.02 -26.64 -19.91
C ASP A 171 -52.50 -27.44 -21.14
N LYS A 172 -51.58 -28.02 -21.92
CA LYS A 172 -51.96 -28.90 -23.05
C LYS A 172 -52.72 -30.14 -22.58
N ILE A 173 -52.28 -30.77 -21.50
CA ILE A 173 -52.97 -31.93 -20.91
C ILE A 173 -54.37 -31.50 -20.42
N TYR A 174 -54.46 -30.41 -19.67
CA TYR A 174 -55.72 -29.86 -19.17
C TYR A 174 -56.71 -29.60 -20.31
N ARG A 175 -56.29 -28.89 -21.36
CA ARG A 175 -57.14 -28.60 -22.53
C ARG A 175 -57.58 -29.87 -23.25
N THR A 176 -56.71 -30.86 -23.35
CA THR A 176 -57.03 -32.16 -23.97
C THR A 176 -58.07 -32.91 -23.15
N LEU A 177 -57.87 -33.01 -21.82
CA LEU A 177 -58.83 -33.65 -20.92
C LEU A 177 -60.17 -32.91 -20.92
N LEU A 178 -60.14 -31.57 -20.91
CA LEU A 178 -61.34 -30.74 -20.99
C LEU A 178 -62.13 -31.03 -22.27
N HIS A 179 -61.46 -31.16 -23.42
CA HIS A 179 -62.09 -31.52 -24.70
C HIS A 179 -62.79 -32.89 -24.64
N TYR A 180 -62.21 -33.87 -23.94
CA TYR A 180 -62.79 -35.21 -23.80
C TYR A 180 -63.71 -35.38 -22.58
N THR A 181 -64.04 -34.30 -21.87
CA THR A 181 -64.90 -34.32 -20.67
C THR A 181 -66.19 -35.14 -20.84
N PRO A 182 -66.94 -35.05 -21.96
CA PRO A 182 -68.18 -35.83 -22.12
C PRO A 182 -67.98 -37.35 -22.01
N ALA A 183 -66.84 -37.87 -22.45
CA ALA A 183 -66.51 -39.30 -22.33
C ALA A 183 -65.95 -39.67 -20.95
N LEU A 184 -65.40 -38.69 -20.22
CA LEU A 184 -64.78 -38.87 -18.91
C LEU A 184 -65.71 -38.57 -17.74
N GLN A 185 -66.93 -38.04 -18.00
CA GLN A 185 -67.94 -37.68 -17.01
C GLN A 185 -68.34 -38.80 -16.04
N GLN A 186 -68.17 -40.07 -16.45
CA GLN A 186 -68.46 -41.24 -15.61
C GLN A 186 -67.41 -41.50 -14.51
N TYR A 187 -66.27 -40.80 -14.53
CA TYR A 187 -65.18 -40.96 -13.57
C TYR A 187 -65.05 -39.71 -12.71
N SER A 188 -65.58 -39.75 -11.48
CA SER A 188 -65.54 -38.63 -10.54
C SER A 188 -64.12 -38.17 -10.22
N GLU A 189 -63.18 -39.11 -10.17
CA GLU A 189 -61.76 -38.86 -9.88
C GLU A 189 -61.11 -37.95 -10.94
N VAL A 190 -61.58 -38.03 -12.20
CA VAL A 190 -61.07 -37.18 -13.29
C VAL A 190 -61.51 -35.73 -13.10
N SER A 191 -62.70 -35.49 -12.55
CA SER A 191 -63.18 -34.15 -12.24
C SER A 191 -62.35 -33.50 -11.14
N ASP A 192 -61.97 -34.27 -10.11
CA ASP A 192 -61.11 -33.79 -9.03
C ASP A 192 -59.71 -33.44 -9.55
N ILE A 193 -59.15 -34.29 -10.43
CA ILE A 193 -57.85 -34.03 -11.07
C ILE A 193 -57.90 -32.77 -11.94
N LEU A 194 -58.94 -32.57 -12.74
CA LEU A 194 -59.10 -31.37 -13.57
C LEU A 194 -59.11 -30.09 -12.72
N LYS A 195 -59.82 -30.12 -11.59
CA LYS A 195 -59.87 -28.99 -10.65
C LYS A 195 -58.50 -28.69 -10.04
N MET A 196 -57.74 -29.71 -9.64
CA MET A 196 -56.39 -29.52 -9.12
C MET A 196 -55.45 -28.90 -10.16
N ILE A 197 -55.53 -29.37 -11.42
CA ILE A 197 -54.71 -28.81 -12.51
C ILE A 197 -55.11 -27.35 -12.80
N GLU A 198 -56.40 -27.04 -12.79
CA GLU A 198 -56.91 -25.68 -12.98
C GLU A 198 -56.40 -24.72 -11.89
N GLU A 199 -56.43 -25.13 -10.63
CA GLU A 199 -55.91 -24.35 -9.50
C GLU A 199 -54.41 -24.04 -9.67
N GLU A 200 -53.62 -25.03 -10.09
CA GLU A 200 -52.18 -24.86 -10.32
C GLU A 200 -51.87 -23.91 -11.49
N LEU A 201 -52.61 -24.03 -12.60
CA LEU A 201 -52.45 -23.14 -13.77
C LEU A 201 -52.86 -21.69 -13.45
N ILE A 202 -53.93 -21.49 -12.68
CA ILE A 202 -54.34 -20.16 -12.20
C ILE A 202 -53.30 -19.58 -11.25
N GLY A 203 -52.73 -20.41 -10.36
CA GLY A 203 -51.64 -20.04 -9.47
C GLY A 203 -50.41 -19.57 -10.26
N ALA A 204 -49.99 -20.32 -11.27
CA ALA A 204 -48.87 -19.99 -12.13
C ALA A 204 -49.10 -18.69 -12.92
N ALA A 205 -50.30 -18.48 -13.49
CA ALA A 205 -50.62 -17.25 -14.22
C ALA A 205 -50.57 -15.98 -13.34
N ARG A 206 -50.83 -16.10 -12.04
CA ARG A 206 -50.67 -14.99 -11.08
C ARG A 206 -49.21 -14.73 -10.71
N ALA A 207 -48.36 -15.75 -10.80
CA ALA A 207 -46.94 -15.64 -10.49
C ALA A 207 -46.14 -15.00 -11.64
N SER A 208 -46.50 -15.24 -12.91
CA SER A 208 -45.78 -14.66 -14.07
C SER A 208 -46.21 -13.23 -14.44
N GLY A 209 -47.27 -12.70 -13.84
CA GLY A 209 -47.78 -11.35 -14.08
C GLY A 209 -47.18 -10.23 -13.20
N LYS A 210 -46.12 -10.49 -12.44
CA LYS A 210 -45.41 -9.52 -11.59
C LYS A 210 -43.99 -9.30 -12.11
#